data_AF-A0A9W8L1N2-F1
#
_entry.id   AF-A0A9W8L1N2-F1
#
_cell.length_a   1.000
_cell.length_b   1.000
_cell.length_c   1.000
_cell.angle_alpha   90.00
_cell.angle_beta   90.00
_cell.angle_gamma   90.00
#
_symmetry.space_group_name_H-M   'P 1'
#
loop_
_entity.id
_entity.type
_entity.pdbx_description
1 polymer ?
#
loop_
_entity_poly.entity_id
_entity_poly.type
_entity_poly.pdbx_seq_one_letter_code
_entity_poly.pdbx_strand_id
1 'polypeptide(L)'
;MDDADALFVKLINQVYARIGSYLHYGMGVQPQVTWASVANSEFIAEWDVTDDCISSETGCLDEGWVATVTDNTTAMLIGSIQPTAKSVSTSISVQGLGPISPGITMEILCKLSCPHTKQPHATAIFRSKDDRALVYAVGSHTKFFKEGLASTQPKM
;
A
#
# COMPACT_ATOMS: atom_id res chain seq x y z
N MET A 1 17.66 -12.62 5.13
CA MET A 1 16.39 -12.78 4.41
C MET A 1 16.36 -14.21 3.93
N ASP A 2 15.35 -14.97 4.32
CA ASP A 2 15.22 -16.36 3.86
C ASP A 2 14.64 -16.39 2.42
N ASP A 3 14.64 -17.57 1.81
CA ASP A 3 14.17 -17.75 0.43
C ASP A 3 12.68 -17.42 0.27
N ALA A 4 11.88 -17.60 1.33
CA ALA A 4 10.45 -17.32 1.32
C ALA A 4 10.17 -15.82 1.31
N ASP A 5 10.86 -15.05 2.15
CA ASP A 5 10.80 -13.59 2.19
C ASP A 5 11.29 -12.97 0.88
N ALA A 6 12.38 -13.49 0.31
CA ALA A 6 12.88 -13.03 -0.99
C ALA A 6 11.87 -13.29 -2.13
N LEU A 7 11.18 -14.43 -2.10
CA LEU A 7 10.14 -14.76 -3.06
C LEU A 7 8.89 -13.88 -2.85
N PHE A 8 8.58 -13.53 -1.60
CA PHE A 8 7.48 -12.65 -1.25
C PHE A 8 7.71 -11.21 -1.73
N VAL A 9 8.92 -10.67 -1.56
CA VAL A 9 9.32 -9.38 -2.14
C VAL A 9 9.14 -9.39 -3.66
N LYS A 10 9.62 -10.46 -4.35
CA LYS A 10 9.44 -10.59 -5.80
C LYS A 10 7.98 -10.63 -6.21
N LEU A 11 7.15 -11.37 -5.48
CA LEU A 11 5.72 -11.49 -5.76
C LEU A 11 5.02 -10.13 -5.65
N ILE A 12 5.25 -9.39 -4.56
CA ILE A 12 4.61 -8.09 -4.36
C ILE A 12 5.09 -7.09 -5.41
N ASN A 13 6.39 -7.02 -5.70
CA ASN A 13 6.92 -6.14 -6.75
C ASN A 13 6.39 -6.49 -8.16
N GLN A 14 6.19 -7.78 -8.48
CA GLN A 14 5.54 -8.18 -9.72
C GLN A 14 4.08 -7.72 -9.78
N VAL A 15 3.38 -7.71 -8.65
CA VAL A 15 2.02 -7.19 -8.55
C VAL A 15 2.01 -5.68 -8.76
N TYR A 16 2.93 -4.92 -8.14
CA TYR A 16 3.12 -3.48 -8.42
C TYR A 16 3.36 -3.19 -9.90
N ALA A 17 4.25 -3.95 -10.55
CA ALA A 17 4.57 -3.77 -11.96
C ALA A 17 3.38 -4.06 -12.90
N ARG A 18 2.49 -5.00 -12.54
CA ARG A 18 1.29 -5.35 -13.33
C ARG A 18 0.12 -4.39 -13.10
N ILE A 19 0.06 -3.74 -11.94
CA ILE A 19 -1.01 -2.82 -11.52
C ILE A 19 -0.97 -1.47 -12.27
N GLY A 20 0.00 -1.26 -13.17
CA GLY A 20 -0.08 -0.21 -14.21
C GLY A 20 -1.37 -0.23 -15.07
N SER A 21 -2.21 -1.26 -14.92
CA SER A 21 -3.52 -1.40 -15.58
C SER A 21 -4.75 -1.14 -14.70
N TYR A 22 -4.62 -1.00 -13.37
CA TYR A 22 -5.73 -0.66 -12.44
C TYR A 22 -5.69 0.80 -11.97
N LEU A 23 -5.06 1.67 -12.77
CA LEU A 23 -5.07 3.13 -12.61
C LEU A 23 -6.47 3.72 -12.90
N HIS A 24 -7.45 3.46 -12.04
CA HIS A 24 -8.72 4.18 -12.10
C HIS A 24 -8.67 5.57 -11.43
N TYR A 25 -7.53 5.95 -10.85
CA TYR A 25 -7.35 7.24 -10.15
C TYR A 25 -6.09 8.03 -10.56
N GLY A 26 -5.46 7.71 -11.70
CA GLY A 26 -4.53 8.64 -12.36
C GLY A 26 -3.19 8.93 -11.68
N MET A 27 -2.82 8.27 -10.58
CA MET A 27 -1.52 8.50 -9.92
C MET A 27 -0.52 7.37 -10.19
N GLY A 28 0.52 7.67 -10.96
CA GLY A 28 1.64 6.78 -11.27
C GLY A 28 2.59 6.57 -10.10
N VAL A 29 2.09 6.07 -8.97
CA VAL A 29 2.93 5.81 -7.79
C VAL A 29 3.43 4.37 -7.82
N GLN A 30 4.75 4.19 -7.79
CA GLN A 30 5.39 2.88 -7.75
C GLN A 30 6.38 2.80 -6.57
N PRO A 31 5.88 2.66 -5.33
CA PRO A 31 6.74 2.33 -4.21
C PRO A 31 7.45 1.00 -4.50
N GLN A 32 8.75 0.93 -4.19
CA GLN A 32 9.55 -0.27 -4.40
C GLN A 32 9.60 -1.07 -3.11
N VAL A 33 9.16 -2.32 -3.11
CA VAL A 33 9.27 -3.18 -1.92
C VAL A 33 10.73 -3.57 -1.73
N THR A 34 11.34 -3.11 -0.64
CA THR A 34 12.75 -3.34 -0.32
C THR A 34 12.94 -4.47 0.71
N TRP A 35 11.91 -4.77 1.50
CA TRP A 35 11.94 -5.84 2.49
C TRP A 35 10.54 -6.41 2.74
N ALA A 36 10.45 -7.70 3.09
CA ALA A 36 9.21 -8.31 3.52
C ALA A 36 9.47 -9.44 4.53
N SER A 37 8.45 -9.76 5.32
CA SER A 37 8.41 -10.91 6.22
C SER A 37 7.09 -11.65 6.08
N VAL A 38 7.14 -12.88 5.58
CA VAL A 38 5.95 -13.75 5.48
C VAL A 38 5.45 -14.11 6.88
N ALA A 39 6.37 -14.47 7.78
CA ALA A 39 6.07 -14.87 9.15
C ALA A 39 5.30 -13.78 9.93
N ASN A 40 5.66 -12.52 9.72
CA ASN A 40 5.01 -11.38 10.36
C ASN A 40 3.90 -10.74 9.51
N SER A 41 3.68 -11.23 8.28
CA SER A 41 2.73 -10.68 7.31
C SER A 41 2.89 -9.16 7.14
N GLU A 42 4.11 -8.72 6.86
CA GLU A 42 4.47 -7.31 6.71
C GLU A 42 5.49 -7.11 5.58
N PHE A 43 5.51 -5.92 5.01
CA PHE A 43 6.55 -5.49 4.09
C PHE A 43 6.88 -4.02 4.27
N ILE A 44 8.07 -3.65 3.80
CA ILE A 44 8.51 -2.27 3.68
C ILE A 44 8.64 -1.94 2.20
N ALA A 45 7.97 -0.87 1.79
CA ALA A 45 8.20 -0.23 0.52
C ALA A 45 8.85 1.13 0.71
N GLU A 46 9.68 1.53 -0.24
CA GLU A 46 10.35 2.81 -0.25
C GLU A 46 9.89 3.62 -1.45
N TRP A 47 9.81 4.94 -1.27
CA TRP A 47 9.47 5.86 -2.33
C TRP A 47 10.17 7.20 -2.13
N ASP A 48 10.81 7.70 -3.18
CA ASP A 48 11.41 9.02 -3.21
C ASP A 48 10.33 10.03 -3.59
N VAL A 49 10.02 10.94 -2.67
CA VAL A 49 9.03 12.00 -2.89
C VAL A 49 9.64 13.03 -3.84
N THR A 50 9.12 13.12 -5.05
CA THR A 50 9.55 14.12 -6.04
C THR A 50 8.56 15.27 -6.12
N ASP A 51 9.02 16.41 -6.67
CA ASP A 51 8.17 17.59 -6.89
C ASP A 51 6.95 17.31 -7.78
N ASP A 52 7.02 16.29 -8.65
CA ASP A 52 5.95 15.92 -9.59
C ASP A 52 4.66 15.43 -8.89
N CYS A 53 4.75 15.06 -7.61
CA CYS A 53 3.63 14.50 -6.83
C CYS A 53 3.14 15.45 -5.72
N ILE A 54 3.67 16.67 -5.69
CA ILE A 54 3.40 17.67 -4.65
C ILE A 54 2.36 18.67 -5.17
N SER A 55 1.43 19.08 -4.30
CA SER A 55 0.51 20.16 -4.64
C SER A 55 1.28 21.48 -4.74
N SER A 56 1.10 22.19 -5.86
CA SER A 56 1.73 23.50 -6.09
C SER A 56 1.25 24.57 -5.11
N GLU A 57 0.09 24.38 -4.48
CA GLU A 57 -0.50 25.33 -3.53
C GLU A 57 0.03 25.13 -2.10
N THR A 58 0.22 23.88 -1.68
CA THR A 58 0.62 23.56 -0.30
C THR A 58 2.13 23.29 -0.17
N GLY A 59 2.82 22.96 -1.27
CA GLY A 59 4.22 22.54 -1.24
C GLY A 59 4.44 21.19 -0.54
N CYS A 60 3.36 20.45 -0.26
CA CYS A 60 3.40 19.11 0.30
C CYS A 60 2.50 18.14 -0.46
N LEU A 61 2.68 16.86 -0.18
CA LEU A 61 1.87 15.79 -0.73
C LEU A 61 0.44 15.84 -0.17
N ASP A 62 -0.55 15.58 -1.03
CA ASP A 62 -1.98 15.63 -0.71
C ASP A 62 -2.45 14.39 0.08
N GLU A 63 -3.37 14.55 1.02
CA GLU A 63 -3.85 13.47 1.87
C GLU A 63 -4.58 12.36 1.08
N GLY A 64 -5.23 12.72 -0.04
CA GLY A 64 -5.82 11.78 -0.99
C GLY A 64 -4.78 10.90 -1.67
N TRP A 65 -3.56 11.40 -1.85
CA TRP A 65 -2.43 10.57 -2.29
C TRP A 65 -2.07 9.53 -1.23
N VAL A 66 -1.97 9.94 0.04
CA VAL A 66 -1.66 9.01 1.14
C VAL A 66 -2.75 7.94 1.26
N ALA A 67 -4.02 8.32 1.11
CA ALA A 67 -5.14 7.39 1.04
C ALA A 67 -5.02 6.39 -0.10
N THR A 68 -4.67 6.84 -1.30
CA THR A 68 -4.51 5.97 -2.48
C THR A 68 -3.36 4.98 -2.29
N VAL A 69 -2.22 5.45 -1.78
CA VAL A 69 -1.07 4.57 -1.54
C VAL A 69 -1.35 3.59 -0.41
N THR A 70 -2.07 4.02 0.64
CA THR A 70 -2.58 3.12 1.68
C THR A 70 -3.43 2.02 1.07
N ASP A 71 -4.43 2.36 0.23
CA ASP A 71 -5.30 1.38 -0.44
C ASP A 71 -4.47 0.34 -1.20
N ASN A 72 -3.63 0.81 -2.13
CA ASN A 72 -2.87 -0.04 -3.04
C ASN A 72 -1.90 -0.96 -2.28
N THR A 73 -1.07 -0.39 -1.40
CA THR A 73 -0.03 -1.14 -0.67
C THR A 73 -0.64 -2.23 0.21
N THR A 74 -1.67 -1.88 1.00
CA THR A 74 -2.33 -2.82 1.89
C THR A 74 -3.20 -3.82 1.14
N ALA A 75 -3.84 -3.44 0.02
CA ALA A 75 -4.58 -4.37 -0.83
C ALA A 75 -3.68 -5.45 -1.43
N MET A 76 -2.42 -5.13 -1.77
CA MET A 76 -1.45 -6.12 -2.24
C MET A 76 -1.07 -7.10 -1.14
N LEU A 77 -0.81 -6.61 0.08
CA LEU A 77 -0.55 -7.47 1.23
C LEU A 77 -1.73 -8.42 1.51
N ILE A 78 -2.95 -7.88 1.53
CA ILE A 78 -4.18 -8.65 1.71
C ILE A 78 -4.40 -9.65 0.57
N GLY A 79 -4.14 -9.26 -0.67
CA GLY A 79 -4.25 -10.16 -1.82
C GLY A 79 -3.25 -11.32 -1.76
N SER A 80 -2.08 -11.10 -1.16
CA SER A 80 -1.04 -12.12 -1.09
C SER A 80 -1.36 -13.29 -0.15
N ILE A 81 -2.20 -13.08 0.88
CA ILE A 81 -2.64 -14.15 1.78
C ILE A 81 -3.78 -15.01 1.19
N GLN A 82 -4.51 -14.48 0.20
CA GLN A 82 -5.56 -15.21 -0.52
C GLN A 82 -5.53 -14.86 -2.02
N PRO A 83 -4.52 -15.33 -2.77
CA PRO A 83 -4.28 -14.91 -4.15
C PRO A 83 -5.40 -15.28 -5.13
N THR A 84 -6.26 -16.24 -4.77
CA THR A 84 -7.40 -16.69 -5.58
C THR A 84 -8.70 -15.96 -5.23
N ALA A 85 -8.75 -15.21 -4.13
CA ALA A 85 -9.96 -14.55 -3.65
C ALA A 85 -10.00 -13.10 -4.14
N LYS A 86 -11.16 -12.68 -4.65
CA LYS A 86 -11.42 -11.26 -4.92
C LYS A 86 -11.81 -10.58 -3.60
N SER A 87 -11.22 -9.42 -3.35
CA SER A 87 -11.54 -8.59 -2.18
C SER A 87 -12.04 -7.23 -2.62
N VAL A 88 -12.88 -6.62 -1.79
CA VAL A 88 -13.30 -5.21 -1.97
C VAL A 88 -13.05 -4.44 -0.69
N SER A 89 -12.66 -3.18 -0.84
CA SER A 89 -12.40 -2.26 0.26
C SER A 89 -13.71 -1.91 0.95
N THR A 90 -13.77 -2.00 2.28
CA THR A 90 -14.94 -1.58 3.08
C THR A 90 -14.70 -0.28 3.81
N SER A 91 -13.46 -0.05 4.24
CA SER A 91 -13.07 1.17 4.94
C SER A 91 -11.59 1.44 4.73
N ILE A 92 -11.28 2.68 4.41
CA ILE A 92 -9.91 3.20 4.40
C ILE A 92 -9.92 4.45 5.27
N SER A 93 -8.97 4.54 6.19
CA SER A 93 -8.78 5.73 7.02
C SER A 93 -7.31 6.08 7.03
N VAL A 94 -7.02 7.36 6.78
CA VAL A 94 -5.68 7.92 6.86
C VAL A 94 -5.70 9.09 7.83
N GLN A 95 -4.64 9.17 8.63
CA GLN A 95 -4.39 10.27 9.54
C GLN A 95 -3.04 10.88 9.15
N GLY A 96 -3.09 12.10 8.62
CA GLY A 96 -1.90 12.92 8.43
C GLY A 96 -1.41 13.42 9.79
N LEU A 97 -0.13 13.20 10.07
CA LEU A 97 0.54 13.60 11.30
C LEU A 97 1.56 14.73 11.07
N GLY A 98 1.99 14.91 9.82
CA GLY A 98 2.88 16.00 9.43
C GLY A 98 2.98 16.14 7.91
N PRO A 99 3.52 17.27 7.41
CA PRO A 99 3.70 17.51 5.99
C PRO A 99 4.75 16.56 5.40
N ILE A 100 4.50 16.08 4.17
CA ILE A 100 5.45 15.32 3.37
C ILE A 100 5.96 16.22 2.26
N SER A 101 7.19 16.69 2.38
CA SER A 101 7.86 17.56 1.42
C SER A 101 8.64 16.76 0.36
N PRO A 102 8.87 17.33 -0.82
CA PRO A 102 9.76 16.72 -1.80
C PRO A 102 11.20 16.61 -1.30
N GLY A 103 11.95 15.66 -1.87
CA GLY A 103 13.32 15.33 -1.48
C GLY A 103 13.44 14.37 -0.28
N ILE A 104 12.33 13.93 0.28
CA ILE A 104 12.29 12.93 1.36
C ILE A 104 12.23 11.53 0.74
N THR A 105 13.06 10.60 1.22
CA THR A 105 12.84 9.17 0.98
C THR A 105 11.92 8.64 2.07
N MET A 106 10.71 8.27 1.67
CA MET A 106 9.68 7.75 2.56
C MET A 106 9.76 6.22 2.64
N GLU A 107 9.71 5.71 3.86
CA GLU A 107 9.52 4.30 4.17
C GLU A 107 8.03 4.05 4.51
N ILE A 108 7.43 3.10 3.81
CA ILE A 108 6.03 2.69 3.97
C ILE A 108 6.04 1.27 4.56
N LEU A 109 5.80 1.17 5.86
CA LEU A 109 5.66 -0.11 6.55
C LEU A 109 4.20 -0.57 6.48
N CYS A 110 3.95 -1.65 5.74
CA CYS A 110 2.64 -2.27 5.64
C CYS A 110 2.59 -3.55 6.45
N LYS A 111 1.53 -3.71 7.26
CA LYS A 111 1.36 -4.87 8.14
C LYS A 111 -0.07 -5.36 8.16
N LEU A 112 -0.25 -6.68 8.12
CA LEU A 112 -1.53 -7.33 8.26
C LEU A 112 -1.79 -7.64 9.74
N SER A 113 -2.88 -7.12 10.29
CA SER A 113 -3.22 -7.32 11.71
C SER A 113 -4.07 -8.58 11.94
N CYS A 114 -4.89 -8.98 10.96
CA CYS A 114 -5.87 -10.06 11.10
C CYS A 114 -5.88 -11.01 9.87
N PRO A 115 -4.81 -11.80 9.64
CA PRO A 115 -4.64 -12.60 8.42
C PRO A 115 -5.69 -13.71 8.20
N HIS A 116 -6.28 -14.25 9.26
CA HIS A 116 -7.16 -15.43 9.18
C HIS A 116 -8.64 -15.09 9.29
N THR A 117 -9.04 -13.89 8.85
CA THR A 117 -10.42 -13.41 8.98
C THR A 117 -11.06 -13.21 7.61
N LYS A 118 -12.40 -13.28 7.55
CA LYS A 118 -13.16 -12.92 6.34
C LYS A 118 -13.05 -11.43 5.99
N GLN A 119 -12.64 -10.62 6.96
CA GLN A 119 -12.46 -9.18 6.85
C GLN A 119 -11.02 -8.81 7.24
N PRO A 120 -10.03 -9.10 6.37
CA PRO A 120 -8.64 -8.77 6.65
C PRO A 120 -8.48 -7.27 6.88
N HIS A 121 -7.65 -6.95 7.88
CA HIS A 121 -7.30 -5.59 8.25
C HIS A 121 -5.80 -5.41 8.15
N ALA A 122 -5.38 -4.36 7.45
CA ALA A 122 -3.98 -4.00 7.29
C ALA A 122 -3.76 -2.52 7.60
N THR A 123 -2.54 -2.20 8.04
CA THR A 123 -2.11 -0.85 8.36
C THR A 123 -0.91 -0.46 7.50
N ALA A 124 -0.76 0.83 7.22
CA ALA A 124 0.41 1.42 6.59
C ALA A 124 0.96 2.55 7.48
N ILE A 125 2.25 2.58 7.70
CA ILE A 125 2.94 3.67 8.42
C ILE A 125 3.87 4.35 7.44
N PHE A 126 3.69 5.65 7.23
CA PHE A 126 4.48 6.50 6.35
C PHE A 126 5.47 7.28 7.22
N ARG A 127 6.76 6.97 7.12
CA ARG A 127 7.80 7.58 7.96
C ARG A 127 9.05 7.91 7.16
N SER A 128 9.92 8.77 7.71
CA SER A 128 11.22 9.03 7.09
C SER A 128 12.09 7.78 7.13
N LYS A 129 12.80 7.51 6.02
CA LYS A 129 13.82 6.45 5.98
C LYS A 129 15.04 6.81 6.82
N ASP A 130 15.40 8.09 6.86
CA ASP A 130 16.56 8.59 7.60
C ASP A 130 16.31 8.73 9.09
N ASP A 131 15.04 9.01 9.47
CA ASP A 131 14.59 9.03 10.87
C ASP A 131 13.25 8.30 11.02
N ARG A 132 13.31 7.04 11.45
CA ARG A 132 12.12 6.20 11.64
C ARG A 132 11.21 6.65 12.79
N ALA A 133 11.62 7.59 13.64
CA ALA A 133 10.76 8.19 14.64
C ALA A 133 9.85 9.27 14.04
N LEU A 134 10.23 9.85 12.89
CA LEU A 134 9.44 10.85 12.19
C LEU A 134 8.38 10.18 11.31
N VAL A 135 7.15 10.14 11.83
CA VAL A 135 5.98 9.59 11.12
C VAL A 135 5.16 10.73 10.52
N TYR A 136 4.91 10.64 9.21
CA TYR A 136 4.13 11.63 8.47
C TYR A 136 2.65 11.27 8.41
N ALA A 137 2.33 9.98 8.31
CA ALA A 137 0.95 9.52 8.28
C ALA A 137 0.82 8.07 8.73
N VAL A 138 -0.39 7.72 9.14
CA VAL A 138 -0.80 6.34 9.38
C VAL A 138 -2.09 6.05 8.63
N GLY A 139 -2.13 4.90 7.98
CA GLY A 139 -3.25 4.40 7.21
C GLY A 139 -3.76 3.07 7.77
N SER A 140 -5.06 2.86 7.66
CA SER A 140 -5.69 1.58 7.95
C SER A 140 -6.66 1.23 6.83
N HIS A 141 -6.72 -0.05 6.50
CA HIS A 141 -7.52 -0.57 5.42
C HIS A 141 -8.16 -1.89 5.81
N THR A 142 -9.48 -1.94 5.77
CA THR A 142 -10.27 -3.16 5.92
C THR A 142 -10.84 -3.54 4.57
N LYS A 143 -10.68 -4.80 4.20
CA LYS A 143 -11.35 -5.40 3.05
C LYS A 143 -12.25 -6.54 3.50
N PHE A 144 -13.15 -6.99 2.65
CA PHE A 144 -13.76 -8.30 2.78
C PHE A 144 -13.53 -9.14 1.53
N PHE A 145 -13.33 -10.44 1.72
CA PHE A 145 -13.28 -11.38 0.61
C PHE A 145 -14.71 -11.70 0.15
N LYS A 146 -14.96 -11.57 -1.15
CA LYS A 146 -16.23 -11.95 -1.77
C LYS A 146 -16.14 -13.37 -2.30
N GLU A 147 -16.82 -14.30 -1.64
CA GLU A 147 -17.14 -15.59 -2.23
C GLU A 147 -18.14 -15.35 -3.39
N GLY A 148 -17.75 -15.62 -4.64
CA GLY A 148 -18.69 -15.62 -5.77
C GLY A 148 -18.79 -14.34 -6.61
N LEU A 149 -17.76 -13.48 -6.67
CA LEU A 149 -17.70 -12.42 -7.69
C LEU A 149 -17.47 -13.04 -9.09
N ALA A 150 -18.54 -13.58 -9.67
CA ALA A 150 -18.64 -13.89 -11.09
C ALA A 150 -18.18 -12.66 -11.87
N SER A 151 -17.50 -12.87 -13.00
CA SER A 151 -17.04 -11.82 -13.90
C SER A 151 -18.22 -11.03 -14.48
N THR A 152 -18.82 -10.16 -13.68
CA THR A 152 -19.85 -9.21 -14.10
C THR A 152 -19.36 -7.82 -13.79
N GLN A 153 -18.17 -7.47 -14.29
CA GLN A 153 -18.01 -6.09 -14.74
C GLN A 153 -18.93 -5.96 -15.96
N PRO A 154 -19.79 -4.93 -16.03
CA PRO A 154 -20.39 -4.55 -17.30
C PRO A 154 -19.23 -4.36 -18.27
N LYS A 155 -19.25 -5.06 -19.40
CA LYS A 155 -18.39 -4.69 -20.52
C LYS A 155 -18.85 -3.29 -20.94
N MET A 156 -18.07 -2.25 -20.64
CA MET A 156 -18.19 -0.97 -21.33
C MET A 156 -17.56 -1.12 -22.71
#